data_AF-A0AAQ2IR32-F1
#
_entry.id   AF-A0AAQ2IR32-F1
#
_cell.length_a   1.000
_cell.length_b   1.000
_cell.length_c   1.000
_cell.angle_alpha   90.00
_cell.angle_beta   90.00
_cell.angle_gamma   90.00
#
_symmetry.space_group_name_H-M   'P 1'
#
loop_
_entity.id
_entity.type
_entity.pdbx_description
1 polymer ?
#
loop_
_entity_poly.entity_id
_entity_poly.type
_entity_poly.pdbx_seq_one_letter_code
_entity_poly.pdbx_strand_id
1 'polypeptide(L)'
;MLRKLGKGDPVKYLRDINWQDLGKQSATEVKNIVKGLRDSLDDMSTSWHYDLLLPDAAIEGMQATVKRLDDVTPKIDQHMQQAAQEIGQRVNKALDEYQGQLPIRGVTDKPTKAKADELEPPKGNELPGAKNNSSNNTKTKKARKISNRLKYLGKTPSKTSRTGKEVIARMRKEGKIRDKFGKTQFKDSKGNWHPLSQADMAHDPTDAVRWWNTKGRQYGAKSKEVREWMLDPNNYTLDHYSLNRSAGAKLKETYLPPINKLKK
;
A
#
# COMPACT_ATOMS: atom_id res chain seq x y z
N MET A 1 -9.05 -7.46 12.67
CA MET A 1 -9.68 -8.61 12.00
C MET A 1 -9.17 -9.98 12.47
N LEU A 2 -8.01 -10.11 13.11
CA LEU A 2 -7.53 -11.38 13.69
C LEU A 2 -8.19 -11.80 15.03
N ARG A 3 -9.05 -10.97 15.62
CA ARG A 3 -9.70 -11.25 16.93
C ARG A 3 -10.98 -12.08 16.87
N LYS A 4 -11.50 -12.41 15.67
CA LYS A 4 -12.80 -13.11 15.52
C LYS A 4 -12.70 -14.58 15.12
N LEU A 5 -11.49 -15.13 14.97
CA LEU A 5 -11.29 -16.49 14.45
C LEU A 5 -10.80 -17.49 15.49
N GLY A 6 -11.16 -17.37 16.77
CA GLY A 6 -11.12 -18.46 17.78
C GLY A 6 -10.02 -19.53 17.65
N LYS A 7 -8.77 -19.16 17.36
CA LYS A 7 -7.65 -20.08 17.16
C LYS A 7 -6.57 -19.63 18.11
N GLY A 8 -6.57 -20.26 19.29
CA GLY A 8 -5.75 -19.89 20.44
C GLY A 8 -4.24 -20.06 20.25
N ASP A 9 -3.79 -20.47 19.06
CA ASP A 9 -2.38 -20.56 18.70
C ASP A 9 -2.19 -20.20 17.20
N PRO A 10 -1.49 -19.09 16.89
CA PRO A 10 -1.23 -18.68 15.51
C PRO A 10 -0.28 -19.63 14.76
N VAL A 11 0.63 -20.32 15.45
CA VAL A 11 1.56 -21.29 14.84
C VAL A 11 0.78 -22.52 14.38
N LYS A 12 -0.05 -23.08 15.28
CA LYS A 12 -0.93 -24.19 14.95
C LYS A 12 -1.84 -23.87 13.77
N TYR A 13 -2.46 -22.68 13.76
CA TYR A 13 -3.31 -22.27 12.64
C TYR A 13 -2.58 -22.29 11.29
N LEU A 14 -1.34 -21.81 11.24
CA LEU A 14 -0.58 -21.76 10.00
C LEU A 14 -0.13 -23.16 9.52
N ARG A 15 0.16 -24.07 10.46
CA ARG A 15 0.44 -25.49 10.12
C ARG A 15 -0.79 -26.22 9.61
N ASP A 16 -1.97 -25.88 10.12
CA ASP A 16 -3.22 -26.52 9.73
C ASP A 16 -3.76 -26.04 8.36
N ILE A 17 -3.06 -25.13 7.65
CA ILE A 17 -3.48 -24.66 6.33
C ILE A 17 -3.29 -25.78 5.29
N ASN A 18 -4.36 -26.14 4.59
CA ASN A 18 -4.30 -27.05 3.45
C ASN A 18 -3.86 -26.28 2.18
N TRP A 19 -2.56 -26.20 1.96
CA TRP A 19 -1.97 -25.50 0.81
C TRP A 19 -2.35 -26.11 -0.54
N GLN A 20 -2.55 -27.43 -0.60
CA GLN A 20 -2.95 -28.10 -1.84
C GLN A 20 -4.37 -27.69 -2.25
N ASP A 21 -5.30 -27.70 -1.30
CA ASP A 21 -6.69 -27.29 -1.54
C ASP A 21 -6.77 -25.80 -1.90
N LEU A 22 -6.03 -24.95 -1.19
CA LEU A 22 -5.92 -23.53 -1.53
C LEU A 22 -5.41 -23.31 -2.96
N GLY A 23 -4.42 -24.10 -3.40
CA GLY A 23 -3.92 -24.08 -4.78
C GLY A 23 -4.95 -24.56 -5.81
N LYS A 24 -5.86 -25.47 -5.44
CA LYS A 24 -6.95 -25.94 -6.33
C LYS A 24 -8.01 -24.87 -6.47
N GLN A 25 -8.44 -24.30 -5.34
CA GLN A 25 -9.43 -23.23 -5.32
C GLN A 25 -8.96 -22.02 -6.14
N SER A 26 -7.70 -21.60 -5.96
CA SER A 26 -7.14 -20.49 -6.74
C SER A 26 -7.05 -20.82 -8.24
N ALA A 27 -6.66 -22.03 -8.61
CA ALA A 27 -6.66 -22.47 -10.01
C ALA A 27 -8.06 -22.42 -10.63
N THR A 28 -9.08 -22.89 -9.91
CA THR A 28 -10.48 -22.85 -10.35
C THR A 28 -10.97 -21.43 -10.57
N GLU A 29 -10.72 -20.52 -9.62
CA GLU A 29 -11.13 -19.11 -9.75
C GLU A 29 -10.46 -18.44 -10.96
N VAL A 30 -9.16 -18.63 -11.13
CA VAL A 30 -8.41 -18.04 -12.25
C VAL A 30 -8.90 -18.61 -13.58
N LYS A 31 -9.14 -19.92 -13.67
CA LYS A 31 -9.71 -20.55 -14.88
C LYS A 31 -11.08 -20.01 -15.23
N ASN A 32 -11.96 -19.78 -14.25
CA ASN A 32 -13.28 -19.23 -14.52
C ASN A 32 -13.20 -17.82 -15.12
N ILE A 33 -12.26 -16.99 -14.64
CA ILE A 33 -12.01 -15.66 -15.20
C ILE A 33 -11.46 -15.76 -16.63
N VAL A 34 -10.45 -16.61 -16.84
CA VAL A 34 -9.83 -16.83 -18.16
C VAL A 34 -10.87 -17.33 -19.16
N LYS A 35 -11.72 -18.28 -18.75
CA LYS A 35 -12.82 -18.78 -19.56
C LYS A 35 -13.79 -17.67 -19.93
N GLY A 36 -14.26 -16.86 -18.98
CA GLY A 36 -15.19 -15.77 -19.27
C GLY A 36 -14.62 -14.74 -20.25
N LEU A 37 -13.33 -14.41 -20.14
CA LEU A 37 -12.65 -13.52 -21.09
C LEU A 37 -12.51 -14.15 -22.47
N ARG A 38 -12.14 -15.43 -22.51
CA ARG A 38 -11.99 -16.20 -23.75
C ARG A 38 -13.32 -16.29 -24.50
N ASP A 39 -14.38 -16.69 -23.81
CA ASP A 39 -15.72 -16.81 -24.37
C ASP A 39 -16.23 -15.43 -24.87
N SER A 40 -16.00 -14.35 -24.13
CA SER A 40 -16.38 -12.99 -24.58
C SER A 40 -15.62 -12.54 -25.85
N LEU A 41 -14.33 -12.86 -25.95
CA LEU A 41 -13.52 -12.52 -27.12
C LEU A 41 -13.92 -13.38 -28.34
N ASP A 42 -14.22 -14.65 -28.11
CA ASP A 42 -14.71 -15.57 -29.13
C ASP A 42 -16.04 -15.08 -29.70
N ASP A 43 -17.01 -14.76 -28.83
CA ASP A 43 -18.32 -14.20 -29.18
C ASP A 43 -18.18 -12.90 -29.99
N MET A 44 -17.30 -11.98 -29.58
CA MET A 44 -17.08 -10.73 -30.33
C MET A 44 -16.41 -10.98 -31.69
N SER A 45 -15.47 -11.92 -31.76
CA SER A 45 -14.69 -12.20 -32.98
C SER A 45 -15.41 -13.08 -34.00
N THR A 46 -16.53 -13.69 -33.63
CA THR A 46 -17.34 -14.57 -34.49
C THR A 46 -18.74 -13.99 -34.76
N SER A 47 -19.06 -12.85 -34.16
CA SER A 47 -20.35 -12.20 -34.34
C SER A 47 -20.41 -11.41 -35.63
N TRP A 48 -21.40 -11.75 -36.44
CA TRP A 48 -21.73 -11.07 -37.70
C TRP A 48 -21.89 -9.55 -37.55
N HIS A 49 -22.28 -9.06 -36.37
CA HIS A 49 -22.44 -7.63 -36.12
C HIS A 49 -21.10 -6.91 -36.08
N TYR A 50 -20.08 -7.55 -35.50
CA TYR A 50 -18.74 -6.98 -35.37
C TYR A 50 -17.89 -7.18 -36.62
N ASP A 51 -18.18 -8.19 -37.45
CA ASP A 51 -17.57 -8.35 -38.79
C ASP A 51 -17.78 -7.12 -39.68
N LEU A 52 -18.92 -6.42 -39.54
CA LEU A 52 -19.22 -5.22 -40.31
C LEU A 52 -18.52 -3.96 -39.77
N LEU A 53 -18.18 -3.95 -38.48
CA LEU A 53 -17.72 -2.76 -37.76
C LEU A 53 -16.22 -2.76 -37.48
N LEU A 54 -15.60 -3.94 -37.42
CA LEU A 54 -14.20 -4.11 -37.09
C LEU A 54 -13.39 -4.50 -38.33
N PRO A 55 -12.17 -3.96 -38.48
CA PRO A 55 -11.26 -4.43 -39.54
C PRO A 55 -10.80 -5.86 -39.25
N ASP A 56 -10.55 -6.64 -40.31
CA ASP A 56 -10.10 -8.04 -40.22
C ASP A 56 -8.91 -8.22 -39.27
N ALA A 57 -7.95 -7.30 -39.27
CA ALA A 57 -6.78 -7.32 -38.38
C ALA A 57 -7.16 -7.26 -36.88
N ALA A 58 -8.26 -6.62 -36.53
CA ALA A 58 -8.76 -6.60 -35.16
C ALA A 58 -9.41 -7.94 -34.78
N ILE A 59 -10.15 -8.56 -35.70
CA ILE A 59 -10.77 -9.88 -35.53
C ILE A 59 -9.68 -10.96 -35.38
N GLU A 60 -8.69 -10.96 -36.27
CA GLU A 60 -7.51 -11.83 -36.19
C GLU A 60 -6.77 -11.64 -34.87
N GLY A 61 -6.62 -10.39 -34.41
CA GLY A 61 -6.03 -10.08 -33.12
C GLY A 61 -6.78 -10.71 -31.95
N MET A 62 -8.11 -10.61 -31.94
CA MET A 62 -8.97 -11.23 -30.92
C MET A 62 -8.87 -12.75 -30.96
N GLN A 63 -8.93 -13.37 -32.13
CA GLN A 63 -8.79 -14.82 -32.30
C GLN A 63 -7.41 -15.32 -31.86
N ALA A 64 -6.34 -14.56 -32.16
CA ALA A 64 -5.00 -14.86 -31.67
C ALA A 64 -4.91 -14.80 -30.14
N THR A 65 -5.65 -13.88 -29.50
CA THR A 65 -5.74 -13.85 -28.03
C THR A 65 -6.54 -15.02 -27.47
N VAL A 66 -7.64 -15.43 -28.10
CA VAL A 66 -8.42 -16.63 -27.72
C VAL A 66 -7.52 -17.86 -27.73
N LYS A 67 -6.75 -18.06 -28.80
CA LYS A 67 -5.80 -19.18 -28.92
C LYS A 67 -4.74 -19.19 -27.80
N ARG A 68 -4.19 -18.01 -27.47
CA ARG A 68 -3.23 -17.89 -26.34
C ARG A 68 -3.88 -18.24 -25.01
N LEU A 69 -5.15 -17.89 -24.79
CA LEU A 69 -5.87 -18.23 -23.57
C LEU A 69 -6.09 -19.75 -23.49
N ASP A 70 -6.39 -20.40 -24.61
CA ASP A 70 -6.52 -21.87 -24.69
C ASP A 70 -5.21 -22.58 -24.35
N ASP A 71 -4.08 -22.09 -24.87
CA ASP A 71 -2.74 -22.66 -24.60
C ASP A 71 -2.29 -22.49 -23.14
N VAL A 72 -2.73 -21.43 -22.47
CA VAL A 72 -2.33 -21.11 -21.08
C VAL A 72 -3.24 -21.77 -20.06
N THR A 73 -4.53 -21.93 -20.37
CA THR A 73 -5.53 -22.53 -19.47
C THR A 73 -5.09 -23.85 -18.81
N PRO A 74 -4.54 -24.85 -19.53
CA PRO A 74 -4.12 -26.11 -18.90
C PRO A 74 -2.92 -25.97 -17.95
N LYS A 75 -2.10 -24.92 -18.12
CA LYS A 75 -0.91 -24.68 -17.26
C LYS A 75 -1.25 -24.02 -15.93
N ILE A 76 -2.45 -23.45 -15.80
CA ILE A 76 -2.89 -22.73 -14.59
C ILE A 76 -2.89 -23.65 -13.37
N ASP A 77 -3.39 -24.88 -13.51
CA ASP A 77 -3.42 -25.84 -12.40
C ASP A 77 -2.02 -26.09 -11.86
N GLN A 78 -1.09 -26.41 -12.76
CA GLN A 78 0.28 -26.73 -12.39
C GLN A 78 0.95 -25.56 -11.68
N HIS A 79 0.87 -24.35 -12.25
CA HIS A 79 1.53 -23.19 -11.67
C HIS A 79 0.93 -22.75 -10.34
N MET A 80 -0.40 -22.82 -10.19
CA MET A 80 -1.06 -22.48 -8.92
C MET A 80 -0.76 -23.52 -7.84
N GLN A 81 -0.70 -24.80 -8.19
CA GLN A 81 -0.28 -25.85 -7.28
C GLN A 81 1.17 -25.67 -6.84
N GLN A 82 2.09 -25.42 -7.78
CA GLN A 82 3.49 -25.16 -7.48
C GLN A 82 3.66 -23.94 -6.55
N ALA A 83 2.98 -22.83 -6.85
CA ALA A 83 3.03 -21.65 -6.02
C ALA A 83 2.51 -21.90 -4.59
N ALA A 84 1.39 -22.62 -4.45
CA ALA A 84 0.84 -22.95 -3.14
C ALA A 84 1.77 -23.87 -2.34
N GLN A 85 2.41 -24.84 -3.01
CA GLN A 85 3.42 -25.72 -2.40
C GLN A 85 4.65 -24.95 -1.93
N GLU A 86 5.21 -24.06 -2.76
CA GLU A 86 6.36 -23.23 -2.39
C GLU A 86 6.06 -22.35 -1.18
N ILE A 87 4.87 -21.75 -1.14
CA ILE A 87 4.44 -20.94 0.01
C ILE A 87 4.31 -21.81 1.26
N GLY A 88 3.66 -22.97 1.15
CA GLY A 88 3.51 -23.89 2.27
C GLY A 88 4.85 -24.36 2.83
N GLN A 89 5.81 -24.68 1.97
CA GLN A 89 7.18 -25.05 2.39
C GLN A 89 7.88 -23.91 3.12
N ARG A 90 7.81 -22.68 2.58
CA ARG A 90 8.42 -21.50 3.21
C ARG A 90 7.79 -21.18 4.56
N VAL A 91 6.47 -21.32 4.67
CA VAL A 91 5.75 -21.12 5.94
C VAL A 91 6.17 -22.18 6.95
N ASN A 92 6.15 -23.46 6.58
CA ASN A 92 6.55 -24.53 7.49
C ASN A 92 8.00 -24.38 7.96
N LYS A 93 8.93 -24.06 7.05
CA LYS A 93 10.32 -23.75 7.40
C LYS A 93 10.42 -22.59 8.39
N ALA A 94 9.69 -21.50 8.15
CA ALA A 94 9.68 -20.35 9.07
C ALA A 94 9.06 -20.68 10.42
N LEU A 95 8.10 -21.61 10.48
CA LEU A 95 7.52 -22.11 11.74
C LEU A 95 8.47 -23.05 12.49
N ASP A 96 9.30 -23.81 11.79
CA ASP A 96 10.32 -24.68 12.40
C ASP A 96 11.49 -23.87 12.97
N GLU A 97 11.88 -22.78 12.28
CA GLU A 97 12.90 -21.83 12.75
C GLU A 97 12.37 -20.87 13.83
N TYR A 98 11.08 -20.92 14.15
CA TYR A 98 10.46 -20.01 15.10
C TYR A 98 10.81 -20.39 16.55
N GLN A 99 11.77 -19.68 17.13
CA GLN A 99 12.18 -19.78 18.54
C GLN A 99 11.37 -18.86 19.49
N GLY A 100 10.30 -18.22 19.00
CA GLY A 100 9.55 -17.23 19.78
C GLY A 100 8.65 -17.85 20.85
N GLN A 101 8.65 -17.25 22.05
CA GLN A 101 7.63 -17.54 23.06
C GLN A 101 6.23 -17.34 22.46
N LEU A 102 5.32 -18.30 22.73
CA LEU A 102 3.89 -18.15 22.48
C LEU A 102 3.44 -16.75 22.95
N PRO A 103 2.62 -16.01 22.19
CA PRO A 103 2.12 -14.73 22.66
C PRO A 103 1.46 -14.95 24.02
N ILE A 104 2.10 -14.42 25.07
CA ILE A 104 1.58 -14.46 26.43
C ILE A 104 0.16 -13.95 26.35
N ARG A 105 -0.79 -14.76 26.85
CA ARG A 105 -2.18 -14.39 27.07
C ARG A 105 -2.18 -13.16 27.98
N GLY A 106 -2.12 -11.97 27.38
CA GLY A 106 -1.90 -10.74 28.09
C GLY A 106 -3.06 -10.48 29.05
N VAL A 107 -2.80 -10.63 30.35
CA VAL A 107 -3.53 -9.89 31.38
C VAL A 107 -3.08 -8.43 31.22
N THR A 108 -4.05 -7.53 31.02
CA THR A 108 -3.94 -6.25 30.33
C THR A 108 -3.14 -5.12 30.99
N ASP A 109 -2.27 -5.37 31.97
CA ASP A 109 -1.79 -4.27 32.84
C ASP A 109 -0.27 -4.06 32.91
N LYS A 110 0.57 -4.81 32.17
CA LYS A 110 2.04 -4.58 32.17
C LYS A 110 2.68 -4.73 30.78
N PRO A 111 3.27 -3.68 30.20
CA PRO A 111 3.99 -3.78 28.93
C PRO A 111 5.38 -4.39 29.15
N THR A 112 5.60 -5.62 28.70
CA THR A 112 6.93 -6.22 28.55
C THR A 112 7.46 -5.97 27.14
N LYS A 113 8.67 -5.42 27.04
CA LYS A 113 9.37 -5.23 25.76
C LYS A 113 9.86 -6.59 25.26
N ALA A 114 9.39 -7.02 24.10
CA ALA A 114 10.00 -8.14 23.39
C ALA A 114 11.44 -7.77 23.02
N LYS A 115 12.40 -8.57 23.49
CA LYS A 115 13.80 -8.50 23.09
C LYS A 115 13.96 -9.54 21.98
N ALA A 116 14.23 -9.09 20.75
CA ALA A 116 14.62 -9.99 19.67
C ALA A 116 16.09 -10.32 19.85
N ASP A 117 16.47 -11.59 19.70
CA ASP A 117 17.88 -11.95 19.63
C ASP A 117 18.44 -11.41 18.31
N GLU A 118 19.44 -10.52 18.40
CA GLU A 118 20.13 -9.96 17.26
C GLU A 118 20.96 -11.05 16.59
N LEU A 119 20.56 -11.50 15.40
CA LEU A 119 21.43 -12.31 14.54
C LEU A 119 22.53 -11.43 13.97
N GLU A 120 23.77 -11.93 14.00
CA GLU A 120 24.89 -11.23 13.37
C GLU A 120 24.66 -11.07 11.85
N PRO A 121 24.98 -9.89 11.28
CA PRO A 121 24.83 -9.67 9.86
C PRO A 121 25.68 -10.66 9.04
N PRO A 122 25.19 -11.16 7.89
CA PRO A 122 25.94 -12.07 7.04
C PRO A 122 27.26 -11.43 6.56
N LYS A 123 28.39 -12.10 6.85
CA LYS A 123 29.72 -11.70 6.36
C LYS A 123 29.76 -11.73 4.83
N GLY A 124 30.21 -10.64 4.22
CA GLY A 124 30.50 -10.56 2.78
C GLY A 124 29.80 -9.45 1.99
N ASN A 125 28.84 -8.73 2.58
CA ASN A 125 28.20 -7.56 1.96
C ASN A 125 28.63 -6.22 2.61
N GLU A 126 29.90 -6.13 3.01
CA GLU A 126 30.48 -4.89 3.52
C GLU A 126 30.58 -3.87 2.36
N LEU A 127 29.64 -2.93 2.32
CA LEU A 127 29.85 -1.68 1.60
C LEU A 127 31.12 -1.03 2.17
N PRO A 128 32.07 -0.53 1.36
CA PRO A 128 33.25 0.13 1.88
C PRO A 128 32.81 1.27 2.79
N GLY A 129 33.10 1.11 4.08
CA GLY A 129 32.75 2.06 5.11
C GLY A 129 33.29 3.44 4.74
N ALA A 130 32.41 4.44 4.78
CA ALA A 130 32.82 5.83 4.69
C ALA A 130 33.91 6.09 5.75
N LYS A 131 35.07 6.59 5.31
CA LYS A 131 36.21 6.89 6.17
C LYS A 131 35.78 7.75 7.35
N ASN A 132 35.96 7.23 8.56
CA ASN A 132 35.75 7.92 9.82
C ASN A 132 36.84 8.98 10.00
N ASN A 133 36.57 10.22 9.61
CA ASN A 133 37.31 11.36 10.16
C ASN A 133 36.68 11.72 11.51
N SER A 134 37.20 11.12 12.57
CA SER A 134 37.03 11.58 13.95
C SER A 134 37.60 13.00 14.07
N SER A 135 36.73 13.99 13.90
CA SER A 135 36.93 15.32 14.48
C SER A 135 35.92 15.47 15.61
N ASN A 136 36.44 15.45 16.83
CA ASN A 136 35.72 15.84 18.02
C ASN A 136 35.16 17.24 17.81
N ASN A 137 33.86 17.33 17.51
CA ASN A 137 33.13 18.57 17.59
C ASN A 137 31.82 18.28 18.33
N THR A 138 31.87 18.46 19.65
CA THR A 138 30.72 18.53 20.55
C THR A 138 29.87 19.74 20.19
N LYS A 139 29.26 19.74 19.00
CA LYS A 139 28.13 20.61 18.67
C LYS A 139 26.89 19.95 19.23
N THR A 140 26.48 20.40 20.41
CA THR A 140 25.14 20.19 20.97
C THR A 140 24.11 20.14 19.83
N LYS A 141 23.49 18.96 19.60
CA LYS A 141 22.43 18.80 18.60
C LYS A 141 21.30 19.76 18.96
N LYS A 142 21.25 20.92 18.30
CA LYS A 142 20.16 21.87 18.41
C LYS A 142 18.86 21.12 18.08
N ALA A 143 17.94 21.03 19.05
CA ALA A 143 16.68 20.32 18.85
C ALA A 143 16.01 20.83 17.57
N ARG A 144 15.70 19.93 16.63
CA ARG A 144 15.07 20.29 15.36
C ARG A 144 13.74 21.00 15.66
N LYS A 145 13.63 22.27 15.29
CA LYS A 145 12.42 23.07 15.48
C LYS A 145 11.27 22.38 14.76
N ILE A 146 10.23 22.01 15.50
CA ILE A 146 9.02 21.40 14.93
C ILE A 146 8.34 22.42 14.02
N SER A 147 8.01 22.03 12.79
CA SER A 147 7.31 22.91 11.85
C SER A 147 5.90 23.26 12.37
N ASN A 148 5.41 24.46 12.03
CA ASN A 148 4.06 24.88 12.42
C ASN A 148 2.98 23.89 11.93
N ARG A 149 3.14 23.31 10.72
CA ARG A 149 2.28 22.24 10.21
C ARG A 149 2.19 21.06 11.18
N LEU A 150 3.33 20.55 11.64
CA LEU A 150 3.36 19.41 12.55
C LEU A 150 2.88 19.79 13.96
N LYS A 151 3.15 21.03 14.39
CA LYS A 151 2.68 21.58 15.66
C LYS A 151 1.15 21.71 15.70
N TYR A 152 0.55 22.22 14.63
CA TYR A 152 -0.87 22.59 14.59
C TYR A 152 -1.77 21.48 14.06
N LEU A 153 -1.38 20.82 12.97
CA LEU A 153 -2.21 19.80 12.32
C LEU A 153 -1.83 18.38 12.73
N GLY A 154 -0.57 18.16 13.13
CA GLY A 154 -0.02 16.83 13.36
C GLY A 154 0.53 16.17 12.09
N LYS A 155 0.82 14.86 12.18
CA LYS A 155 1.41 14.08 11.08
C LYS A 155 0.37 13.85 9.98
N THR A 156 0.82 13.92 8.72
CA THR A 156 0.08 13.40 7.56
C THR A 156 -0.08 11.88 7.71
N PRO A 157 -1.24 11.30 7.38
CA PRO A 157 -1.41 9.86 7.35
C PRO A 157 -0.40 9.19 6.40
N SER A 158 0.06 7.99 6.74
CA SER A 158 0.87 7.19 5.81
C SER A 158 -0.02 6.47 4.80
N LYS A 159 0.53 6.09 3.65
CA LYS A 159 -0.15 5.24 2.66
C LYS A 159 -0.63 3.89 3.23
N THR A 160 0.04 3.40 4.27
CA THR A 160 -0.27 2.14 4.96
C THR A 160 -1.29 2.30 6.10
N SER A 161 -1.60 3.55 6.50
CA SER A 161 -2.60 3.84 7.53
C SER A 161 -4.02 3.58 7.03
N ARG A 162 -5.02 3.58 7.92
CA ARG A 162 -6.44 3.46 7.56
C ARG A 162 -6.82 4.48 6.47
N THR A 163 -6.57 5.77 6.72
CA THR A 163 -6.85 6.85 5.76
C THR A 163 -6.11 6.65 4.44
N GLY A 164 -4.82 6.28 4.47
CA GLY A 164 -4.05 6.05 3.25
C GLY A 164 -4.56 4.89 2.41
N LYS A 165 -4.99 3.79 3.05
CA LYS A 165 -5.61 2.64 2.38
C LYS A 165 -6.95 3.01 1.75
N GLU A 166 -7.76 3.81 2.44
CA GLU A 166 -9.04 4.33 1.92
C GLU A 166 -8.82 5.21 0.69
N VAL A 167 -7.82 6.09 0.71
CA VAL A 167 -7.42 6.91 -0.46
C VAL A 167 -7.00 6.03 -1.64
N ILE A 168 -6.13 5.04 -1.40
CA ILE A 168 -5.68 4.11 -2.45
C ILE A 168 -6.87 3.32 -3.02
N ALA A 169 -7.75 2.81 -2.18
CA ALA A 169 -8.93 2.06 -2.62
C ALA A 169 -9.86 2.94 -3.46
N ARG A 170 -10.10 4.19 -3.05
CA ARG A 170 -10.88 5.15 -3.82
C ARG A 170 -10.22 5.47 -5.17
N MET A 171 -8.94 5.83 -5.18
CA MET A 171 -8.22 6.15 -6.42
C MET A 171 -8.13 4.97 -7.38
N ARG A 172 -8.11 3.72 -6.87
CA ARG A 172 -8.19 2.51 -7.69
C ARG A 172 -9.55 2.41 -8.40
N LYS A 173 -10.66 2.70 -7.70
CA LYS A 173 -12.00 2.76 -8.30
C LYS A 173 -12.11 3.87 -9.36
N GLU A 174 -11.42 4.99 -9.16
CA GLU A 174 -11.34 6.10 -10.12
C GLU A 174 -10.42 5.84 -11.32
N GLY A 175 -9.80 4.65 -11.43
CA GLY A 175 -8.85 4.34 -12.49
C GLY A 175 -7.52 5.12 -12.41
N LYS A 176 -7.21 5.71 -11.25
CA LYS A 176 -5.97 6.46 -10.97
C LYS A 176 -4.90 5.60 -10.29
N ILE A 177 -5.20 4.35 -9.95
CA ILE A 177 -4.24 3.36 -9.49
C ILE A 177 -4.39 2.10 -10.33
N ARG A 178 -3.26 1.52 -10.76
CA ARG A 178 -3.22 0.28 -11.53
C ARG A 178 -2.04 -0.57 -11.12
N ASP A 179 -2.12 -1.88 -11.37
CA ASP A 179 -0.99 -2.79 -11.24
C ASP A 179 -0.48 -3.13 -12.64
N LYS A 180 0.82 -2.88 -12.90
CA LYS A 180 1.47 -3.18 -14.19
C LYS A 180 2.80 -3.86 -13.91
N PHE A 181 3.04 -5.03 -14.52
CA PHE A 181 4.26 -5.83 -14.33
C PHE A 181 4.60 -6.09 -12.85
N GLY A 182 3.60 -6.45 -12.04
CA GLY A 182 3.77 -6.71 -10.61
C GLY A 182 4.06 -5.47 -9.74
N LYS A 183 3.98 -4.25 -10.32
CA LYS A 183 4.22 -2.99 -9.61
C LYS A 183 2.95 -2.13 -9.61
N THR A 184 2.54 -1.69 -8.42
CA THR A 184 1.46 -0.71 -8.28
C THR A 184 1.93 0.68 -8.70
N GLN A 185 1.18 1.29 -9.60
CA GLN A 185 1.40 2.65 -10.10
C GLN A 185 0.20 3.53 -9.75
N PHE A 186 0.45 4.82 -9.57
CA PHE A 186 -0.58 5.85 -9.42
C PHE A 186 -0.43 6.91 -10.52
N LYS A 187 -1.54 7.54 -10.88
CA LYS A 187 -1.60 8.65 -11.82
C LYS A 187 -1.46 9.97 -11.06
N ASP A 188 -0.45 10.77 -11.37
CA ASP A 188 -0.21 12.08 -10.77
C ASP A 188 -1.22 13.14 -11.23
N SER A 189 -1.15 14.33 -10.63
CA SER A 189 -2.03 15.45 -10.97
C SER A 189 -1.88 15.95 -12.42
N LYS A 190 -0.78 15.63 -13.10
CA LYS A 190 -0.51 15.93 -14.51
C LYS A 190 -0.91 14.79 -15.46
N GLY A 191 -1.39 13.67 -14.92
CA GLY A 191 -1.83 12.51 -15.68
C GLY A 191 -0.74 11.47 -15.98
N ASN A 192 0.47 11.61 -15.45
CA ASN A 192 1.57 10.66 -15.64
C ASN A 192 1.52 9.52 -14.63
N TRP A 193 1.95 8.34 -15.05
CA TRP A 193 1.98 7.14 -14.19
C TRP A 193 3.33 6.99 -13.50
N HIS A 194 3.31 6.85 -12.17
CA HIS A 194 4.51 6.68 -11.35
C HIS A 194 4.38 5.50 -10.39
N PRO A 195 5.50 4.91 -9.93
CA PRO A 195 5.46 3.91 -8.87
C PRO A 195 4.84 4.46 -7.58
N LEU A 196 4.04 3.65 -6.87
CA LEU A 196 3.41 4.06 -5.61
C LEU A 196 4.42 4.51 -4.53
N SER A 197 5.67 4.05 -4.60
CA SER A 197 6.75 4.50 -3.72
C SER A 197 7.08 5.99 -3.85
N GLN A 198 6.80 6.59 -5.01
CA GLN A 198 7.02 8.01 -5.30
C GLN A 198 5.80 8.89 -4.98
N ALA A 199 4.69 8.31 -4.53
CA ALA A 199 3.52 9.06 -4.12
C ALA A 199 3.70 9.68 -2.72
N ASP A 200 3.37 10.96 -2.59
CA ASP A 200 3.06 11.59 -1.31
C ASP A 200 1.53 11.68 -1.14
N MET A 201 1.08 11.67 0.13
CA MET A 201 -0.30 12.01 0.48
C MET A 201 -0.47 13.53 0.37
N ALA A 202 -0.91 13.98 -0.80
CA ALA A 202 -1.13 15.38 -1.11
C ALA A 202 -2.52 15.81 -0.63
N HIS A 203 -2.62 17.01 -0.06
CA HIS A 203 -3.91 17.57 0.34
C HIS A 203 -4.63 18.11 -0.91
N ASP A 204 -5.86 17.64 -1.14
CA ASP A 204 -6.67 17.96 -2.33
C ASP A 204 -8.14 17.77 -1.94
N PRO A 205 -9.06 18.71 -2.23
CA PRO A 205 -8.89 19.94 -3.02
C PRO A 205 -8.34 21.15 -2.26
N THR A 206 -8.25 21.08 -0.93
CA THR A 206 -7.83 22.23 -0.11
C THR A 206 -6.50 21.97 0.58
N ASP A 207 -5.51 22.82 0.31
CA ASP A 207 -4.21 22.78 0.97
C ASP A 207 -4.31 22.89 2.49
N ALA A 208 -3.42 22.18 3.19
CA ALA A 208 -3.37 22.15 4.65
C ALA A 208 -3.17 23.54 5.29
N VAL A 209 -2.32 24.39 4.69
CA VAL A 209 -2.06 25.74 5.21
C VAL A 209 -3.29 26.65 5.04
N ARG A 210 -3.94 26.56 3.87
CA ARG A 210 -5.14 27.33 3.55
C ARG A 210 -6.30 26.93 4.46
N TRP A 211 -6.57 25.63 4.59
CA TRP A 211 -7.61 25.12 5.49
C TRP A 211 -7.36 25.52 6.94
N TRP A 212 -6.10 25.45 7.40
CA TRP A 212 -5.74 25.89 8.75
C TRP A 212 -6.02 27.38 8.95
N ASN A 213 -5.58 28.23 8.01
CA ASN A 213 -5.70 29.68 8.12
C ASN A 213 -7.15 30.17 8.06
N THR A 214 -8.02 29.47 7.31
CA THR A 214 -9.44 29.84 7.16
C THR A 214 -10.33 29.24 8.25
N LYS A 215 -10.14 27.96 8.58
CA LYS A 215 -11.06 27.19 9.44
C LYS A 215 -10.35 26.54 10.63
N GLY A 216 -9.27 25.80 10.39
CA GLY A 216 -8.61 24.95 11.39
C GLY A 216 -8.13 25.71 12.63
N ARG A 217 -7.62 26.94 12.46
CA ARG A 217 -7.07 27.74 13.57
C ARG A 217 -8.09 28.18 14.61
N GLN A 218 -9.39 28.10 14.30
CA GLN A 218 -10.49 28.42 15.22
C GLN A 218 -10.68 27.32 16.28
N TYR A 219 -10.48 26.05 15.90
CA TYR A 219 -10.62 24.90 16.80
C TYR A 219 -9.41 24.69 17.72
N GLY A 220 -8.24 25.20 17.31
CA GLY A 220 -7.00 25.07 18.07
C GLY A 220 -6.10 23.94 17.57
N ALA A 221 -4.84 23.98 18.01
CA ALA A 221 -3.83 23.03 17.53
C ALA A 221 -4.16 21.60 17.95
N LYS A 222 -4.24 20.69 16.96
CA LYS A 222 -4.54 19.26 17.13
C LYS A 222 -5.83 18.96 17.89
N SER A 223 -6.81 19.87 17.84
CA SER A 223 -8.15 19.59 18.36
C SER A 223 -8.76 18.37 17.66
N LYS A 224 -9.86 17.86 18.22
CA LYS A 224 -10.58 16.72 17.65
C LYS A 224 -10.97 16.99 16.19
N GLU A 225 -11.52 18.16 15.90
CA GLU A 225 -11.97 18.60 14.58
C GLU A 225 -10.80 18.70 13.59
N VAL A 226 -9.65 19.23 14.05
CA VAL A 226 -8.43 19.30 13.23
C VAL A 226 -7.90 17.92 12.89
N ARG A 227 -7.96 16.98 13.84
CA ARG A 227 -7.52 15.61 13.62
C ARG A 227 -8.48 14.81 12.77
N GLU A 228 -9.79 15.04 12.90
CA GLU A 228 -10.82 14.48 12.03
C GLU A 228 -10.59 14.89 10.58
N TRP A 229 -10.39 16.20 10.32
CA TRP A 229 -10.08 16.69 8.98
C TRP A 229 -8.78 16.08 8.41
N MET A 230 -7.73 15.99 9.22
CA MET A 230 -6.44 15.39 8.86
C MET A 230 -6.48 13.87 8.65
N LEU A 231 -7.53 13.17 9.10
CA LEU A 231 -7.69 11.72 9.00
C LEU A 231 -8.80 11.31 8.03
N ASP A 232 -9.50 12.28 7.44
CA ASP A 232 -10.52 12.06 6.44
C ASP A 232 -9.88 11.80 5.06
N PRO A 233 -10.11 10.63 4.44
CA PRO A 233 -9.53 10.27 3.15
C PRO A 233 -9.99 11.16 1.99
N ASN A 234 -11.09 11.90 2.13
CA ASN A 234 -11.59 12.79 1.09
C ASN A 234 -10.78 14.08 0.96
N ASN A 235 -9.93 14.40 1.95
CA ASN A 235 -9.04 15.58 1.92
C ASN A 235 -7.66 15.26 1.33
N TYR A 236 -7.52 14.13 0.64
CA TYR A 236 -6.26 13.63 0.12
C TYR A 236 -6.35 13.05 -1.28
N THR A 237 -5.29 13.20 -2.03
CA THR A 237 -4.98 12.42 -3.23
C THR A 237 -3.53 11.92 -3.16
N LEU A 238 -3.15 11.03 -4.07
CA LEU A 238 -1.74 10.69 -4.27
C LEU A 238 -1.17 11.54 -5.40
N ASP A 239 -0.12 12.28 -5.10
CA ASP A 239 0.61 13.04 -6.11
C ASP A 239 2.12 12.76 -6.03
N HIS A 240 2.83 13.05 -7.10
CA HIS A 240 4.28 12.90 -7.12
C HIS A 240 4.92 13.82 -6.08
N TYR A 241 5.86 13.32 -5.29
CA TYR A 241 6.48 14.07 -4.20
C TYR A 241 7.05 15.43 -4.66
N SER A 242 7.56 15.52 -5.88
CA SER A 242 8.11 16.76 -6.43
C SER A 242 7.02 17.79 -6.71
N LEU A 243 5.92 17.34 -7.32
CA LEU A 243 4.76 18.18 -7.62
C LEU A 243 4.11 18.69 -6.35
N ASN A 244 3.81 17.80 -5.41
CA ASN A 244 3.21 18.12 -4.11
C ASN A 244 4.04 19.15 -3.32
N ARG A 245 5.37 18.94 -3.23
CA ARG A 245 6.26 19.88 -2.53
C ARG A 245 6.34 21.23 -3.24
N SER A 246 6.32 21.24 -4.57
CA SER A 246 6.32 22.47 -5.36
C SER A 246 5.01 23.26 -5.24
N ALA A 247 3.86 22.57 -5.17
CA ALA A 247 2.55 23.20 -5.03
C ALA A 247 2.45 23.97 -3.71
N GLY A 248 2.88 23.36 -2.61
CA GLY A 248 2.94 24.03 -1.31
C GLY A 248 3.85 25.28 -1.30
N ALA A 249 4.97 25.24 -2.02
CA ALA A 249 5.87 26.40 -2.12
C ALA A 249 5.25 27.57 -2.91
N LYS A 250 4.38 27.28 -3.89
CA LYS A 250 3.73 28.30 -4.74
C LYS A 250 2.64 29.08 -4.03
N LEU A 251 2.03 28.53 -2.98
CA LEU A 251 0.94 29.19 -2.24
C LEU A 251 1.38 30.48 -1.53
N LYS A 252 2.68 30.64 -1.23
CA LYS A 252 3.23 31.78 -0.45
C LYS A 252 2.52 32.03 0.89
N GLU A 253 1.77 31.06 1.40
CA GLU A 253 1.09 31.14 2.69
C GLU A 253 1.93 30.53 3.81
N THR A 254 1.81 31.10 5.02
CA THR A 254 2.39 30.53 6.23
C THR A 254 1.31 30.22 7.26
N TYR A 255 1.57 29.25 8.14
CA TYR A 255 0.63 28.86 9.18
C TYR A 255 0.53 29.94 10.25
N LEU A 256 -0.65 30.55 10.38
CA LEU A 256 -0.97 31.50 11.44
C LEU A 256 -1.11 30.80 12.81
N PRO A 257 -0.92 31.50 13.94
CA PRO A 257 -1.16 30.93 15.26
C PRO A 257 -2.65 30.58 15.47
N PRO A 258 -2.97 29.60 16.35
CA PRO A 258 -4.35 29.30 16.73
C PRO A 258 -5.01 30.51 17.41
N ILE A 259 -6.29 30.73 17.12
CA ILE A 259 -7.07 31.85 17.70
C ILE A 259 -7.37 31.57 19.16
N ASN A 260 -7.75 30.33 19.47
CA ASN A 260 -8.02 29.90 20.84
C ASN A 260 -6.76 29.27 21.44
N LYS A 261 -6.17 29.96 22.43
CA LYS A 261 -5.25 29.32 23.38
C LYS A 261 -6.08 28.29 24.14
N LEU A 262 -5.79 26.99 23.95
CA LEU A 262 -6.46 25.92 24.70
C LEU A 262 -6.46 26.27 26.19
N LYS A 263 -7.67 26.38 26.78
CA LYS A 263 -7.85 26.11 28.21
C LYS A 263 -7.31 24.70 28.43
N LYS A 264 -6.28 24.61 29.29
CA LYS A 264 -5.62 23.36 29.67
C LYS A 264 -6.61 22.40 30.29
#